data_AF-A0A9W6UDJ3-F1
#
_entry.id   AF-A0A9W6UDJ3-F1
#
_cell.length_a   1.000
_cell.length_b   1.000
_cell.length_c   1.000
_cell.angle_alpha   90.00
_cell.angle_beta   90.00
_cell.angle_gamma   90.00
#
_symmetry.space_group_name_H-M   'P 1'
#
loop_
_entity.id
_entity.type
_entity.pdbx_description
1 polymer ?
#
loop_
_entity_poly.entity_id
_entity_poly.type
_entity_poly.pdbx_seq_one_letter_code
_entity_poly.pdbx_strand_id
1 'polypeptide(L)'
;MEDRASGLAKELIQLSRSDASAAVDDVATRTFDMLAEVANDVHTTSRGSIKGSVRLLLINSNALLFYLLLLARALVDSNWSSRYAAIFLETSVLPKIRAADSVISRVLLQTALRFGSVYAGALVDSLLLPLLVGSKAGDPDTVFGPAQAEAITRILRSPDTVPADQLDDFIQRSLSGMVTSQGINSSFHLLANESTLLVYQNILNAKPVLSALTVERFIGACEAVLERPDGEQLRGSLKFATVIFTLISKYPQQCAGHLETLEAIANQLTSIMAKTTVRSLQKLKAKK
;
A
#
# COMPACT_ATOMS: atom_id res chain seq x y z
N MET A 1 31.81 2.54 7.93
CA MET A 1 30.41 3.02 7.85
C MET A 1 29.46 2.13 8.61
N GLU A 2 29.42 0.82 8.34
CA GLU A 2 28.56 -0.12 9.09
C GLU A 2 28.85 -0.15 10.60
N ASP A 3 30.13 -0.06 11.01
CA ASP A 3 30.49 0.04 12.44
C ASP A 3 30.03 1.35 13.09
N ARG A 4 30.06 2.47 12.35
CA ARG A 4 29.52 3.78 12.80
C ARG A 4 28.00 3.73 12.91
N ALA A 5 27.32 3.13 11.93
CA ALA A 5 25.86 2.90 11.94
C ALA A 5 25.43 2.01 13.11
N SER A 6 26.19 0.94 13.37
CA SER A 6 25.97 0.01 14.49
C SER A 6 26.20 0.71 15.84
N GLY A 7 27.22 1.58 15.94
CA GLY A 7 27.47 2.42 17.11
C GLY A 7 26.30 3.36 17.41
N LEU A 8 25.85 4.13 16.41
CA LEU A 8 24.70 5.04 16.56
C LEU A 8 23.39 4.28 16.87
N ALA A 9 23.18 3.10 16.29
CA ALA A 9 22.04 2.25 16.62
C ALA A 9 22.05 1.80 18.09
N LYS A 10 23.22 1.45 18.63
CA LYS A 10 23.37 1.09 20.06
C LYS A 10 23.14 2.28 20.98
N GLU A 11 23.62 3.47 20.60
CA GLU A 11 23.36 4.72 21.33
C GLU A 11 21.86 5.07 21.32
N LEU A 12 21.17 4.93 20.17
CA LEU A 12 19.70 5.10 20.08
C LEU A 12 18.92 4.14 20.98
N ILE A 13 19.37 2.88 21.11
CA ILE A 13 18.75 1.91 22.02
C ILE A 13 18.95 2.32 23.48
N GLN A 14 20.16 2.75 23.85
CA GLN A 14 20.44 3.19 25.22
C GLN A 14 19.65 4.46 25.58
N LEU A 15 19.54 5.39 24.63
CA LEU A 15 18.78 6.62 24.80
C LEU A 15 17.27 6.41 24.82
N SER A 16 16.74 5.41 24.10
CA SER A 16 15.33 5.04 24.20
C SER A 16 14.91 4.55 25.60
N ARG A 17 15.89 4.27 26.47
CA ARG A 17 15.71 3.87 27.87
C ARG A 17 15.99 5.00 28.87
N SER A 18 16.26 6.23 28.40
CA SER A 18 16.66 7.39 29.21
C SER A 18 15.84 8.64 28.80
N ASP A 19 15.38 9.45 29.76
CA ASP A 19 14.60 10.68 29.49
C ASP A 19 15.46 11.89 29.01
N ALA A 20 16.69 11.65 28.57
CA ALA A 20 17.64 12.71 28.22
C ALA A 20 17.44 13.27 26.81
N SER A 21 16.43 14.14 26.60
CA SER A 21 16.06 14.68 25.28
C SER A 21 17.22 15.31 24.50
N ALA A 22 18.13 16.03 25.16
CA ALA A 22 19.26 16.69 24.52
C ALA A 22 20.29 15.70 23.92
N ALA A 23 20.46 14.53 24.53
CA ALA A 23 21.35 13.50 24.02
C ALA A 23 20.74 12.77 22.81
N VAL A 24 19.40 12.76 22.70
CA VAL A 24 18.71 12.19 21.54
C VAL A 24 18.78 13.10 20.32
N ASP A 25 18.67 14.41 20.51
CA ASP A 25 18.83 15.39 19.41
C ASP A 25 20.25 15.37 18.82
N ASP A 26 21.27 15.16 19.66
CA ASP A 26 22.66 15.02 19.22
C ASP A 26 22.88 13.72 18.41
N VAL A 27 22.34 12.58 18.87
CA VAL A 27 22.42 11.31 18.13
C VAL A 27 21.61 11.35 16.84
N ALA A 28 20.47 12.05 16.83
CA ALA A 28 19.71 12.30 15.62
C ALA A 28 20.55 13.11 14.62
N THR A 29 21.15 14.22 15.05
CA THR A 29 22.04 15.07 14.22
C THR A 29 23.21 14.27 13.65
N ARG A 30 23.89 13.47 14.48
CA ARG A 30 24.97 12.59 14.01
C ARG A 30 24.49 11.50 13.03
N THR A 31 23.26 11.03 13.20
CA THR A 31 22.61 10.11 12.25
C THR A 31 22.30 10.82 10.93
N PHE A 32 21.82 12.07 10.98
CA PHE A 32 21.59 12.91 9.80
C PHE A 32 22.88 13.17 9.03
N ASP A 33 23.95 13.57 9.72
CA ASP A 33 25.24 13.84 9.09
C ASP A 33 25.78 12.59 8.41
N MET A 34 25.66 11.43 9.07
CA MET A 34 26.08 10.16 8.48
C MET A 34 25.23 9.75 7.27
N LEU A 35 23.92 9.99 7.31
CA LEU A 35 23.03 9.73 6.18
C LEU A 35 23.29 10.69 5.01
N ALA A 36 23.55 11.96 5.28
CA ALA A 36 23.90 12.97 4.27
C ALA A 36 25.27 12.68 3.64
N GLU A 37 26.25 12.25 4.44
CA GLU A 37 27.56 11.77 3.96
C GLU A 37 27.40 10.59 2.98
N VAL A 38 26.52 9.64 3.31
CA VAL A 38 26.20 8.48 2.43
C VAL A 38 25.41 8.87 1.18
N ALA A 39 24.50 9.85 1.27
CA ALA A 39 23.73 10.30 0.11
C ALA A 39 24.57 11.11 -0.88
N ASN A 40 25.61 11.80 -0.40
CA ASN A 40 26.53 12.59 -1.22
C ASN A 40 27.70 11.77 -1.80
N ASP A 41 27.99 10.58 -1.27
CA ASP A 41 29.03 9.70 -1.81
C ASP A 41 28.50 8.86 -3.00
N VAL A 42 28.60 9.43 -4.20
CA VAL A 42 28.09 8.87 -5.46
C VAL A 42 28.92 7.67 -5.97
N HIS A 43 30.10 7.40 -5.42
CA HIS A 43 31.07 6.52 -6.08
C HIS A 43 31.39 5.16 -5.46
N THR A 44 30.94 4.81 -4.23
CA THR A 44 31.37 3.51 -3.65
C THR A 44 30.35 2.68 -2.87
N THR A 45 29.13 3.15 -2.60
CA THR A 45 28.26 2.42 -1.67
C THR A 45 27.31 1.43 -2.37
N SER A 46 27.65 0.14 -2.28
CA SER A 46 26.78 -0.94 -2.76
C SER A 46 25.40 -0.87 -2.10
N ARG A 47 24.33 -1.22 -2.84
CA ARG A 47 22.93 -1.19 -2.37
C ARG A 47 22.73 -1.92 -1.03
N GLY A 48 23.55 -2.95 -0.78
CA GLY A 48 23.54 -3.74 0.45
C GLY A 48 24.03 -2.99 1.69
N SER A 49 25.11 -2.21 1.57
CA SER A 49 25.71 -1.50 2.72
C SER A 49 24.88 -0.30 3.17
N ILE A 50 24.25 0.41 2.23
CA ILE A 50 23.29 1.49 2.53
C ILE A 50 22.02 0.91 3.17
N LYS A 51 21.45 -0.15 2.57
CA LYS A 51 20.30 -0.84 3.16
C LYS A 51 20.64 -1.30 4.57
N GLY A 52 21.78 -1.96 4.79
CA GLY A 52 22.24 -2.42 6.09
C GLY A 52 22.37 -1.30 7.13
N SER A 53 23.01 -0.19 6.76
CA SER A 53 23.21 0.97 7.65
C SER A 53 21.90 1.65 8.04
N VAL A 54 21.01 1.88 7.08
CA VAL A 54 19.65 2.43 7.33
C VAL A 54 18.81 1.45 8.15
N ARG A 55 18.90 0.14 7.88
CA ARG A 55 18.22 -0.90 8.66
C ARG A 55 18.69 -0.94 10.10
N LEU A 56 20.01 -0.91 10.32
CA LEU A 56 20.64 -0.95 11.64
C LEU A 56 20.21 0.24 12.49
N LEU A 57 20.15 1.44 11.90
CA LEU A 57 19.72 2.67 12.55
C LEU A 57 18.21 2.68 12.89
N LEU A 58 17.35 2.03 12.09
CA LEU A 58 15.89 2.25 12.14
C LEU A 58 15.05 1.05 12.65
N ILE A 59 15.63 -0.15 12.75
CA ILE A 59 14.92 -1.35 13.26
C ILE A 59 14.67 -1.29 14.77
N ASN A 60 15.54 -0.66 15.56
CA ASN A 60 15.60 -0.93 17.00
C ASN A 60 14.87 0.05 17.93
N SER A 61 13.96 0.87 17.41
CA SER A 61 13.39 1.93 18.25
C SER A 61 11.89 2.11 18.06
N ASN A 62 11.14 1.44 18.94
CA ASN A 62 9.72 1.75 19.17
C ASN A 62 9.51 3.17 19.75
N ALA A 63 10.57 3.83 20.23
CA ALA A 63 10.56 5.20 20.73
C ALA A 63 10.71 6.30 19.65
N LEU A 64 10.95 5.97 18.36
CA LEU A 64 11.44 6.93 17.36
C LEU A 64 10.45 7.34 16.24
N LEU A 65 9.13 7.24 16.42
CA LEU A 65 8.20 7.69 15.35
C LEU A 65 8.37 9.18 15.02
N PHE A 66 8.57 10.02 16.04
CA PHE A 66 8.84 11.45 15.86
C PHE A 66 10.15 11.69 15.08
N TYR A 67 11.19 10.94 15.41
CA TYR A 67 12.48 11.02 14.70
C TYR A 67 12.40 10.46 13.28
N LEU A 68 11.57 9.44 13.04
CA LEU A 68 11.29 8.95 11.69
C LEU A 68 10.65 10.05 10.83
N LEU A 69 9.75 10.86 11.42
CA LEU A 69 9.15 12.01 10.75
C LEU A 69 10.17 13.13 10.49
N LEU A 70 11.03 13.44 11.47
CA LEU A 70 12.12 14.41 11.27
C LEU A 70 13.09 13.95 10.18
N LEU A 71 13.43 12.66 10.18
CA LEU A 71 14.25 12.03 9.14
C LEU A 71 13.59 12.17 7.78
N ALA A 72 12.34 11.71 7.63
CA ALA A 72 11.61 11.86 6.38
C ALA A 72 11.55 13.32 5.90
N ARG A 73 11.37 14.28 6.82
CA ARG A 73 11.38 15.70 6.47
C ARG A 73 12.74 16.13 5.90
N ALA A 74 13.85 15.88 6.60
CA ALA A 74 15.15 16.31 6.11
C ALA A 74 15.53 15.62 4.79
N LEU A 75 15.17 14.34 4.62
CA LEU A 75 15.39 13.58 3.39
C LEU A 75 14.67 14.21 2.19
N VAL A 76 13.40 14.59 2.39
CA VAL A 76 12.59 15.24 1.35
C VAL A 76 13.09 16.66 1.09
N ASP A 77 13.35 17.45 2.14
CA ASP A 77 13.85 18.83 2.05
C ASP A 77 15.24 18.89 1.37
N SER A 78 16.03 17.83 1.48
CA SER A 78 17.35 17.69 0.83
C SER A 78 17.28 17.10 -0.59
N ASN A 79 16.09 16.89 -1.17
CA ASN A 79 15.90 16.37 -2.54
C ASN A 79 16.68 15.08 -2.84
N TRP A 80 16.64 14.11 -1.93
CA TRP A 80 17.29 12.82 -2.11
C TRP A 80 16.82 12.08 -3.38
N SER A 81 17.64 11.17 -3.90
CA SER A 81 17.22 10.36 -5.05
C SER A 81 16.01 9.46 -4.70
N SER A 82 15.14 9.21 -5.69
CA SER A 82 14.00 8.29 -5.55
C SER A 82 14.40 6.90 -5.05
N ARG A 83 15.62 6.44 -5.37
CA ARG A 83 16.19 5.18 -4.87
C ARG A 83 16.35 5.17 -3.35
N TYR A 84 16.75 6.27 -2.74
CA TYR A 84 16.90 6.33 -1.29
C TYR A 84 15.55 6.49 -0.58
N ALA A 85 14.62 7.26 -1.16
CA ALA A 85 13.24 7.32 -0.69
C ALA A 85 12.60 5.92 -0.65
N ALA A 86 12.80 5.13 -1.72
CA ALA A 86 12.36 3.74 -1.78
C ALA A 86 12.97 2.88 -0.67
N ILE A 87 14.28 2.97 -0.42
CA ILE A 87 14.94 2.24 0.66
C ILE A 87 14.33 2.62 2.02
N PHE A 88 14.18 3.91 2.31
CA PHE A 88 13.61 4.38 3.57
C PHE A 88 12.18 3.88 3.80
N LEU A 89 11.34 3.94 2.76
CA LEU A 89 9.97 3.42 2.80
C LEU A 89 9.96 1.92 3.08
N GLU A 90 10.78 1.14 2.35
CA GLU A 90 10.87 -0.32 2.45
C GLU A 90 11.39 -0.78 3.82
N THR A 91 12.39 -0.09 4.39
CA THR A 91 13.05 -0.54 5.62
C THR A 91 12.41 -0.01 6.89
N SER A 92 11.70 1.12 6.82
CA SER A 92 11.38 1.89 8.03
C SER A 92 9.88 2.15 8.19
N VAL A 93 9.18 2.45 7.10
CA VAL A 93 7.73 2.72 7.12
C VAL A 93 6.94 1.44 6.90
N LEU A 94 7.29 0.66 5.87
CA LEU A 94 6.59 -0.57 5.48
C LEU A 94 6.47 -1.59 6.63
N PRO A 95 7.54 -1.94 7.37
CA PRO A 95 7.43 -2.94 8.43
C PRO A 95 6.52 -2.49 9.57
N LYS A 96 6.51 -1.18 9.88
CA LYS A 96 5.69 -0.61 10.95
C LYS A 96 4.21 -0.58 10.59
N ILE A 97 3.86 -0.31 9.34
CA ILE A 97 2.47 -0.41 8.88
C ILE A 97 2.02 -1.88 8.80
N ARG A 98 2.91 -2.79 8.37
CA ARG A 98 2.60 -4.24 8.35
C ARG A 98 2.32 -4.81 9.74
N ALA A 99 3.12 -4.44 10.73
CA ALA A 99 2.97 -4.91 12.11
C ALA A 99 1.82 -4.24 12.87
N ALA A 100 1.07 -3.32 12.27
CA ALA A 100 -0.01 -2.62 12.95
C ALA A 100 -1.23 -3.55 13.16
N ASP A 101 -1.62 -3.75 14.41
CA ASP A 101 -2.83 -4.45 14.82
C ASP A 101 -4.07 -3.52 14.91
N SER A 102 -3.82 -2.21 14.85
CA SER A 102 -4.77 -1.14 15.08
C SER A 102 -4.45 0.05 14.18
N VAL A 103 -5.30 1.07 14.20
CA VAL A 103 -5.14 2.29 13.39
C VAL A 103 -3.73 2.86 13.55
N ILE A 104 -3.02 3.04 12.43
CA ILE A 104 -1.65 3.56 12.47
C ILE A 104 -1.60 4.95 13.13
N SER A 105 -0.52 5.20 13.87
CA SER A 105 -0.33 6.50 14.52
C SER A 105 -0.32 7.65 13.50
N ARG A 106 -0.80 8.82 13.94
CA ARG A 106 -0.78 10.04 13.12
C ARG A 106 0.63 10.36 12.63
N VAL A 107 1.65 10.14 13.47
CA VAL A 107 3.05 10.41 13.12
C VAL A 107 3.52 9.51 11.99
N LEU A 108 3.24 8.20 12.07
CA LEU A 108 3.61 7.25 11.01
C LEU A 108 2.91 7.58 9.68
N LEU A 109 1.63 7.96 9.74
CA LEU A 109 0.90 8.42 8.55
C LEU A 109 1.57 9.67 7.96
N GLN A 110 1.86 10.68 8.78
CA GLN A 110 2.53 11.90 8.32
C GLN A 110 3.89 11.61 7.71
N THR A 111 4.66 10.67 8.26
CA THR A 111 5.93 10.23 7.68
C THR A 111 5.75 9.68 6.28
N ALA A 112 4.75 8.81 6.05
CA ALA A 112 4.47 8.27 4.72
C ALA A 112 4.03 9.38 3.74
N LEU A 113 3.17 10.30 4.19
CA LEU A 113 2.66 11.41 3.38
C LEU A 113 3.76 12.38 2.93
N ARG A 114 4.91 12.46 3.63
CA ARG A 114 6.06 13.28 3.19
C ARG A 114 6.65 12.82 1.86
N PHE A 115 6.53 11.54 1.54
CA PHE A 115 6.98 10.96 0.26
C PHE A 115 5.91 11.04 -0.83
N GLY A 116 4.93 11.93 -0.70
CA GLY A 116 3.81 12.10 -1.62
C GLY A 116 4.21 12.48 -3.04
N SER A 117 3.65 13.56 -3.59
CA SER A 117 3.80 13.92 -5.01
C SER A 117 5.25 13.92 -5.52
N VAL A 118 6.23 14.33 -4.70
CA VAL A 118 7.67 14.36 -5.05
C VAL A 118 8.24 12.95 -5.28
N TYR A 119 7.80 11.96 -4.51
CA TYR A 119 8.32 10.58 -4.55
C TYR A 119 7.21 9.56 -4.81
N ALA A 120 6.16 9.95 -5.53
CA ALA A 120 4.95 9.14 -5.71
C ALA A 120 5.26 7.73 -6.25
N GLY A 121 6.19 7.61 -7.21
CA GLY A 121 6.63 6.30 -7.71
C GLY A 121 7.28 5.43 -6.62
N ALA A 122 8.18 5.99 -5.80
CA ALA A 122 8.78 5.26 -4.69
C ALA A 122 7.76 4.90 -3.60
N LEU A 123 6.80 5.79 -3.32
CA LEU A 123 5.68 5.55 -2.41
C LEU A 123 4.81 4.39 -2.89
N VAL A 124 4.46 4.37 -4.17
CA VAL A 124 3.69 3.29 -4.79
C VAL A 124 4.48 1.97 -4.76
N ASP A 125 5.71 1.97 -5.26
CA ASP A 125 6.50 0.77 -5.51
C ASP A 125 7.06 0.13 -4.24
N SER A 126 7.44 0.95 -3.25
CA SER A 126 8.17 0.49 -2.07
C SER A 126 7.31 0.45 -0.81
N LEU A 127 6.12 1.06 -0.83
CA LEU A 127 5.17 1.04 0.30
C LEU A 127 3.81 0.45 -0.10
N LEU A 128 3.07 1.11 -0.99
CA LEU A 128 1.65 0.79 -1.21
C LEU A 128 1.43 -0.58 -1.87
N LEU A 129 2.13 -0.87 -2.97
CA LEU A 129 2.05 -2.17 -3.64
C LEU A 129 2.56 -3.31 -2.74
N PRO A 130 3.73 -3.19 -2.07
CA PRO A 130 4.17 -4.21 -1.12
C PRO A 130 3.25 -4.40 0.07
N LEU A 131 2.55 -3.37 0.55
CA LEU A 131 1.53 -3.54 1.59
C LEU A 131 0.35 -4.34 1.08
N LEU A 132 -0.16 -4.01 -0.11
CA LEU A 132 -1.36 -4.62 -0.65
C LEU A 132 -1.13 -6.06 -1.14
N VAL A 133 -0.02 -6.31 -1.85
CA VAL A 133 0.27 -7.59 -2.54
C VAL A 133 1.31 -8.42 -1.78
N GLY A 134 2.22 -7.79 -1.04
CA GLY A 134 3.43 -8.40 -0.51
C GLY A 134 3.27 -9.21 0.77
N SER A 135 2.05 -9.60 1.16
CA SER A 135 1.86 -10.60 2.21
C SER A 135 2.38 -11.93 1.68
N LYS A 136 3.54 -12.37 2.18
CA LYS A 136 4.11 -13.65 1.75
C LYS A 136 3.24 -14.77 2.30
N ALA A 137 2.76 -15.65 1.42
CA ALA A 137 2.06 -16.85 1.83
C ALA A 137 2.92 -17.61 2.86
N GLY A 138 2.43 -17.72 4.10
CA GLY A 138 3.08 -18.46 5.18
C GLY A 138 3.65 -17.64 6.33
N ASP A 139 3.57 -16.31 6.32
CA ASP A 139 3.93 -15.48 7.49
C ASP A 139 2.66 -14.97 8.20
N PRO A 140 2.18 -15.67 9.25
CA PRO A 140 0.93 -15.34 9.95
C PRO A 140 0.95 -13.96 10.63
N ASP A 141 2.13 -13.37 10.83
CA ASP A 141 2.30 -12.04 11.43
C ASP A 141 2.19 -10.89 10.40
N THR A 142 1.89 -11.20 9.12
CA THR A 142 1.84 -10.20 8.04
C THR A 142 0.52 -10.21 7.25
N VAL A 143 -0.57 -10.60 7.90
CA VAL A 143 -1.91 -10.60 7.29
C VAL A 143 -2.33 -9.16 6.98
N PHE A 144 -2.70 -8.92 5.71
CA PHE A 144 -3.28 -7.64 5.30
C PHE A 144 -4.66 -7.45 5.95
N GLY A 145 -4.74 -6.58 6.94
CA GLY A 145 -5.93 -6.36 7.75
C GLY A 145 -6.52 -4.94 7.64
N PRO A 146 -7.51 -4.63 8.50
CA PRO A 146 -8.19 -3.35 8.50
C PRO A 146 -7.25 -2.16 8.71
N ALA A 147 -6.26 -2.28 9.59
CA ALA A 147 -5.27 -1.24 9.87
C ALA A 147 -4.46 -0.86 8.63
N GLN A 148 -4.00 -1.85 7.87
CA GLN A 148 -3.22 -1.66 6.64
C GLN A 148 -4.10 -1.06 5.53
N ALA A 149 -5.33 -1.56 5.38
CA ALA A 149 -6.28 -1.01 4.42
C ALA A 149 -6.64 0.45 4.72
N GLU A 150 -6.84 0.79 5.99
CA GLU A 150 -7.06 2.17 6.41
C GLU A 150 -5.84 3.05 6.10
N ALA A 151 -4.64 2.58 6.41
CA ALA A 151 -3.39 3.29 6.13
C ALA A 151 -3.24 3.61 4.63
N ILE A 152 -3.37 2.59 3.76
CA ILE A 152 -3.33 2.77 2.31
C ILE A 152 -4.41 3.75 1.87
N THR A 153 -5.64 3.57 2.34
CA THR A 153 -6.78 4.41 1.97
C THR A 153 -6.59 5.87 2.39
N ARG A 154 -5.95 6.12 3.54
CA ARG A 154 -5.63 7.48 4.01
C ARG A 154 -4.50 8.10 3.20
N ILE A 155 -3.49 7.33 2.83
CA ILE A 155 -2.40 7.80 1.97
C ILE A 155 -2.94 8.17 0.58
N LEU A 156 -3.72 7.28 -0.05
CA LEU A 156 -4.26 7.50 -1.40
C LEU A 156 -5.26 8.66 -1.51
N ARG A 157 -5.96 9.00 -0.42
CA ARG A 157 -6.94 10.10 -0.41
C ARG A 157 -6.36 11.47 -0.06
N SER A 158 -5.10 11.54 0.34
CA SER A 158 -4.48 12.80 0.73
C SER A 158 -4.18 13.65 -0.52
N PRO A 159 -4.46 14.96 -0.52
CA PRO A 159 -4.40 15.80 -1.73
C PRO A 159 -3.01 15.96 -2.35
N ASP A 160 -1.94 15.61 -1.64
CA ASP A 160 -0.55 15.79 -2.07
C ASP A 160 0.24 14.48 -2.17
N THR A 161 -0.44 13.34 -2.40
CA THR A 161 0.21 12.02 -2.48
C THR A 161 0.27 11.47 -3.89
N VAL A 162 -0.46 10.38 -4.16
CA VAL A 162 -0.43 9.66 -5.42
C VAL A 162 -1.35 10.37 -6.40
N PRO A 163 -0.82 10.89 -7.52
CA PRO A 163 -1.63 11.52 -8.55
C PRO A 163 -2.72 10.58 -9.09
N ALA A 164 -3.89 11.12 -9.42
CA ALA A 164 -5.06 10.31 -9.81
C ALA A 164 -4.83 9.50 -11.12
N ASP A 165 -3.95 9.99 -12.00
CA ASP A 165 -3.49 9.34 -13.22
C ASP A 165 -2.62 8.11 -12.96
N GLN A 166 -2.00 8.00 -11.78
CA GLN A 166 -1.22 6.81 -11.38
C GLN A 166 -2.08 5.71 -10.74
N LEU A 167 -3.34 6.00 -10.42
CA LEU A 167 -4.23 5.03 -9.77
C LEU A 167 -4.66 3.89 -10.72
N ASP A 168 -4.70 4.14 -12.04
CA ASP A 168 -4.95 3.09 -13.03
C ASP A 168 -3.82 2.05 -13.02
N ASP A 169 -2.56 2.49 -13.15
CA ASP A 169 -1.37 1.62 -13.10
C ASP A 169 -1.26 0.89 -11.76
N PHE A 170 -1.57 1.56 -10.65
CA PHE A 170 -1.62 0.93 -9.34
C PHE A 170 -2.57 -0.26 -9.30
N ILE A 171 -3.81 -0.11 -9.80
CA ILE A 171 -4.80 -1.21 -9.87
C ILE A 171 -4.30 -2.31 -10.80
N GLN A 172 -3.76 -1.96 -11.97
CA GLN A 172 -3.26 -2.97 -12.91
C GLN A 172 -2.16 -3.82 -12.28
N ARG A 173 -1.18 -3.18 -11.64
CA ARG A 173 -0.03 -3.85 -11.03
C ARG A 173 -0.42 -4.66 -9.80
N SER A 174 -1.37 -4.18 -8.99
CA SER A 174 -1.88 -4.95 -7.87
C SER A 174 -2.60 -6.22 -8.32
N LEU A 175 -3.37 -6.16 -9.41
CA LEU A 175 -4.04 -7.32 -10.00
C LEU A 175 -3.09 -8.24 -10.78
N SER A 176 -2.08 -7.71 -11.47
CA SER A 176 -1.09 -8.52 -12.22
C SER A 176 -0.22 -9.40 -11.34
N GLY A 177 0.04 -8.99 -10.09
CA GLY A 177 0.70 -9.85 -9.08
C GLY A 177 -0.02 -11.18 -8.82
N MET A 178 -1.30 -11.29 -9.23
CA MET A 178 -2.07 -12.54 -9.17
C MET A 178 -1.72 -13.54 -10.28
N VAL A 179 -1.27 -13.08 -11.45
CA VAL A 179 -1.09 -13.93 -12.64
C VAL A 179 0.27 -14.64 -12.64
N THR A 180 1.32 -14.01 -12.11
CA THR A 180 2.67 -14.60 -12.04
C THR A 180 2.83 -15.61 -10.91
N SER A 181 1.88 -15.67 -9.98
CA SER A 181 1.88 -16.58 -8.83
C SER A 181 1.15 -17.90 -9.12
N GLN A 182 1.09 -18.31 -10.40
CA GLN A 182 0.56 -19.59 -10.89
C GLN A 182 1.43 -20.81 -10.53
N GLY A 183 2.41 -20.65 -9.63
CA GLY A 183 3.09 -21.76 -8.98
C GLY A 183 2.31 -22.20 -7.74
N ILE A 184 1.51 -23.26 -7.90
CA ILE A 184 1.13 -24.26 -6.88
C ILE A 184 0.83 -23.66 -5.48
N ASN A 185 -0.45 -23.49 -5.16
CA ASN A 185 -1.00 -23.15 -3.83
C ASN A 185 -0.96 -21.67 -3.38
N SER A 186 -1.24 -20.69 -4.26
CA SER A 186 -1.58 -19.35 -3.79
C SER A 186 -3.05 -19.30 -3.29
N SER A 187 -3.22 -19.57 -2.00
CA SER A 187 -4.47 -19.40 -1.24
C SER A 187 -4.93 -17.94 -1.13
N PHE A 188 -4.10 -16.99 -1.55
CA PHE A 188 -4.35 -15.56 -1.40
C PHE A 188 -4.83 -14.92 -2.71
N HIS A 189 -6.14 -14.73 -2.85
CA HIS A 189 -6.67 -13.74 -3.80
C HIS A 189 -6.91 -12.42 -3.09
N LEU A 190 -6.38 -11.35 -3.67
CA LEU A 190 -6.56 -9.99 -3.17
C LEU A 190 -8.03 -9.64 -2.95
N LEU A 191 -8.90 -9.96 -3.91
CA LEU A 191 -10.32 -9.62 -3.84
C LEU A 191 -11.13 -10.52 -2.90
N ALA A 192 -10.55 -11.61 -2.38
CA ALA A 192 -11.18 -12.41 -1.32
C ALA A 192 -11.06 -11.74 0.06
N ASN A 193 -10.15 -10.78 0.22
CA ASN A 193 -9.96 -10.06 1.47
C ASN A 193 -10.82 -8.79 1.52
N GLU A 194 -11.71 -8.70 2.51
CA GLU A 194 -12.58 -7.54 2.71
C GLU A 194 -11.82 -6.21 2.91
N SER A 195 -10.64 -6.25 3.52
CA SER A 195 -9.79 -5.07 3.73
C SER A 195 -9.24 -4.57 2.38
N THR A 196 -8.90 -5.49 1.48
CA THR A 196 -8.46 -5.15 0.12
C THR A 196 -9.62 -4.58 -0.71
N LEU A 197 -10.81 -5.15 -0.59
CA LEU A 197 -12.02 -4.62 -1.23
C LEU A 197 -12.29 -3.17 -0.81
N LEU A 198 -12.07 -2.84 0.47
CA LEU A 198 -12.20 -1.46 0.96
C LEU A 198 -11.22 -0.50 0.26
N VAL A 199 -9.97 -0.91 0.03
CA VAL A 199 -8.98 -0.09 -0.69
C VAL A 199 -9.47 0.19 -2.11
N TYR A 200 -9.85 -0.85 -2.86
CA TYR A 200 -10.36 -0.68 -4.22
C TYR A 200 -11.63 0.17 -4.25
N GLN A 201 -12.57 -0.05 -3.32
CA GLN A 201 -13.77 0.77 -3.23
C GLN A 201 -13.44 2.27 -3.07
N ASN A 202 -12.46 2.59 -2.21
CA ASN A 202 -12.04 3.97 -1.98
C ASN A 202 -11.37 4.58 -3.22
N ILE A 203 -10.54 3.82 -3.93
CA ILE A 203 -9.95 4.25 -5.20
C ILE A 203 -11.05 4.53 -6.24
N LEU A 204 -11.99 3.60 -6.43
CA LEU A 204 -13.09 3.77 -7.39
C LEU A 204 -13.99 4.96 -7.02
N ASN A 205 -14.19 5.22 -5.73
CA ASN A 205 -14.96 6.38 -5.26
C ASN A 205 -14.27 7.72 -5.57
N ALA A 206 -12.94 7.76 -5.64
CA ALA A 206 -12.19 8.92 -6.09
C ALA A 206 -12.34 9.18 -7.60
N LYS A 207 -12.93 8.24 -8.34
CA LYS A 207 -13.17 8.31 -9.79
C LYS A 207 -11.92 8.64 -10.64
N PRO A 208 -10.78 7.95 -10.47
CA PRO A 208 -9.66 8.09 -11.39
C PRO A 208 -10.06 7.76 -12.83
N VAL A 209 -9.29 8.24 -13.80
CA VAL A 209 -9.46 7.81 -15.20
C VAL A 209 -8.94 6.39 -15.32
N LEU A 210 -9.83 5.42 -15.56
CA LEU A 210 -9.47 4.02 -15.74
C LEU A 210 -9.42 3.62 -17.21
N SER A 211 -8.40 2.84 -17.57
CA SER A 211 -8.30 2.22 -18.89
C SER A 211 -9.28 1.05 -19.02
N ALA A 212 -9.66 0.71 -20.27
CA ALA A 212 -10.51 -0.46 -20.53
C ALA A 212 -9.87 -1.76 -20.02
N LEU A 213 -8.54 -1.88 -20.18
CA LEU A 213 -7.76 -3.03 -19.70
C LEU A 213 -7.85 -3.20 -18.18
N THR A 214 -7.81 -2.10 -17.41
CA THR A 214 -7.95 -2.15 -15.95
C THR A 214 -9.31 -2.67 -15.54
N VAL A 215 -10.38 -2.19 -16.19
CA VAL A 215 -11.76 -2.62 -15.91
C VAL A 215 -11.93 -4.10 -16.27
N GLU A 216 -11.44 -4.52 -17.43
CA GLU A 216 -11.46 -5.92 -17.86
C GLU A 216 -10.74 -6.83 -16.86
N ARG A 217 -9.51 -6.48 -16.47
CA ARG A 217 -8.74 -7.25 -15.46
C ARG A 217 -9.43 -7.29 -14.11
N PHE A 218 -10.05 -6.20 -13.70
CA PHE A 218 -10.78 -6.14 -12.42
C PHE A 218 -12.00 -7.07 -12.45
N ILE A 219 -12.77 -7.05 -13.54
CA ILE A 219 -13.93 -7.93 -13.73
C ILE A 219 -13.49 -9.40 -13.77
N GLY A 220 -12.45 -9.72 -14.54
CA GLY A 220 -11.91 -11.08 -14.60
C GLY A 220 -11.38 -11.56 -13.24
N ALA A 221 -10.78 -10.67 -12.45
CA ALA A 221 -10.36 -11.00 -11.08
C ALA A 221 -11.55 -11.25 -10.14
N CYS A 222 -12.68 -10.53 -10.31
CA CYS A 222 -13.91 -10.79 -9.57
C CYS A 222 -14.52 -12.15 -9.92
N GLU A 223 -14.56 -12.49 -11.21
CA GLU A 223 -15.04 -13.78 -11.71
C GLU A 223 -14.21 -14.94 -11.14
N ALA A 224 -12.89 -14.88 -11.30
CA ALA A 224 -11.96 -15.92 -10.84
C ALA A 224 -12.07 -16.19 -9.32
N VAL A 225 -12.41 -15.18 -8.52
CA VAL A 225 -12.58 -15.34 -7.08
C VAL A 225 -13.90 -16.01 -6.70
N LEU A 226 -14.97 -15.80 -7.49
CA LEU A 226 -16.26 -16.45 -7.26
C LEU A 226 -16.30 -17.93 -7.69
N GLU A 227 -15.42 -18.33 -8.60
CA GLU A 227 -15.27 -19.72 -9.04
C GLU A 227 -14.55 -20.60 -8.00
N ARG A 228 -13.89 -20.00 -7.01
CA ARG A 228 -13.16 -20.73 -5.96
C ARG A 228 -14.08 -21.29 -4.88
N PRO A 229 -13.64 -22.32 -4.13
CA PRO A 229 -14.40 -22.87 -2.99
C PRO A 229 -14.73 -21.82 -1.93
N ASP A 230 -13.80 -20.89 -1.66
CA ASP A 230 -14.00 -19.78 -0.72
C ASP A 230 -14.96 -18.70 -1.26
N GLY A 231 -15.34 -18.79 -2.54
CA GLY A 231 -16.25 -17.87 -3.22
C GLY A 231 -17.64 -17.82 -2.58
N GLU A 232 -18.08 -18.86 -1.90
CA GLU A 232 -19.39 -18.90 -1.23
C GLU A 232 -19.55 -17.79 -0.17
N GLN A 233 -18.51 -17.55 0.64
CA GLN A 233 -18.53 -16.46 1.63
C GLN A 233 -18.60 -15.09 0.96
N LEU A 234 -17.95 -14.94 -0.19
CA LEU A 234 -17.91 -13.69 -0.96
C LEU A 234 -19.21 -13.38 -1.69
N ARG A 235 -19.94 -14.40 -2.14
CA ARG A 235 -21.30 -14.25 -2.71
C ARG A 235 -22.23 -13.53 -1.72
N GLY A 236 -22.09 -13.81 -0.43
CA GLY A 236 -22.81 -13.14 0.65
C GLY A 236 -22.20 -11.81 1.12
N SER A 237 -20.96 -11.49 0.74
CA SER A 237 -20.26 -10.30 1.24
C SER A 237 -20.85 -9.00 0.69
N LEU A 238 -21.29 -8.13 1.60
CA LEU A 238 -21.77 -6.79 1.27
C LEU A 238 -20.68 -5.94 0.62
N LYS A 239 -19.43 -6.03 1.10
CA LYS A 239 -18.31 -5.23 0.58
C LYS A 239 -17.99 -5.60 -0.85
N PHE A 240 -17.97 -6.89 -1.16
CA PHE A 240 -17.73 -7.38 -2.52
C PHE A 240 -18.80 -6.88 -3.49
N ALA A 241 -20.08 -7.04 -3.13
CA ALA A 241 -21.18 -6.51 -3.94
C ALA A 241 -21.13 -4.98 -4.12
N THR A 242 -20.71 -4.25 -3.08
CA THR A 242 -20.59 -2.78 -3.11
C THR A 242 -19.47 -2.32 -4.04
N VAL A 243 -18.35 -3.03 -4.08
CA VAL A 243 -17.24 -2.74 -5.01
C VAL A 243 -17.70 -2.90 -6.45
N ILE A 244 -18.39 -4.00 -6.77
CA ILE A 244 -18.94 -4.24 -8.11
C ILE A 244 -19.95 -3.16 -8.50
N PHE A 245 -20.88 -2.83 -7.60
CA PHE A 245 -21.81 -1.72 -7.81
C PHE A 245 -21.09 -0.38 -8.04
N THR A 246 -20.04 -0.10 -7.28
CA THR A 246 -19.23 1.12 -7.43
C THR A 246 -18.59 1.17 -8.80
N LEU A 247 -18.00 0.06 -9.28
CA LEU A 247 -17.44 -0.04 -10.61
C LEU A 247 -18.48 0.29 -11.69
N ILE A 248 -19.64 -0.38 -11.67
CA ILE A 248 -20.72 -0.18 -12.66
C ILE A 248 -21.27 1.24 -12.64
N SER A 249 -21.47 1.80 -11.44
CA SER A 249 -22.07 3.13 -11.27
C SER A 249 -21.13 4.27 -11.64
N LYS A 250 -19.82 4.10 -11.43
CA LYS A 250 -18.80 5.13 -11.74
C LYS A 250 -18.25 5.01 -13.15
N TYR A 251 -18.18 3.80 -13.71
CA TYR A 251 -17.56 3.51 -15.02
C TYR A 251 -18.52 2.79 -16.00
N PRO A 252 -19.75 3.32 -16.21
CA PRO A 252 -20.76 2.62 -17.01
C PRO A 252 -20.33 2.38 -18.46
N GLN A 253 -19.59 3.31 -19.07
CA GLN A 253 -19.14 3.20 -20.45
C GLN A 253 -18.13 2.06 -20.62
N GLN A 254 -17.18 1.95 -19.70
CA GLN A 254 -16.18 0.90 -19.69
C GLN A 254 -16.80 -0.47 -19.38
N CYS A 255 -17.86 -0.51 -18.55
CA CYS A 255 -18.57 -1.76 -18.26
C CYS A 255 -19.48 -2.26 -19.40
N ALA A 256 -19.83 -1.43 -20.38
CA ALA A 256 -20.78 -1.79 -21.43
C ALA A 256 -20.32 -2.96 -22.34
N GLY A 257 -19.01 -3.18 -22.43
CA GLY A 257 -18.39 -4.30 -23.13
C GLY A 257 -18.42 -5.63 -22.35
N HIS A 258 -18.70 -5.60 -21.05
CA HIS A 258 -18.60 -6.75 -20.15
C HIS A 258 -19.94 -7.09 -19.46
N LEU A 259 -21.06 -6.71 -20.07
CA LEU A 259 -22.39 -6.85 -19.47
C LEU A 259 -22.73 -8.30 -19.11
N GLU A 260 -22.41 -9.25 -19.98
CA GLU A 260 -22.72 -10.68 -19.77
C GLU A 260 -21.96 -11.24 -18.55
N THR A 261 -20.65 -10.98 -18.47
CA THR A 261 -19.82 -11.37 -17.32
C THR A 261 -20.30 -10.70 -16.04
N LEU A 262 -20.61 -9.40 -16.09
CA LEU A 262 -21.11 -8.67 -14.92
C LEU A 262 -22.50 -9.15 -14.48
N GLU A 263 -23.38 -9.54 -15.40
CA GLU A 263 -24.67 -10.16 -15.09
C GLU A 263 -24.48 -11.53 -14.42
N ALA A 264 -23.57 -12.37 -14.95
CA ALA A 264 -23.23 -13.67 -14.36
C ALA A 264 -22.69 -13.51 -12.93
N ILE A 265 -21.77 -12.57 -12.71
CA ILE A 265 -21.26 -12.23 -11.38
C ILE A 265 -22.40 -11.75 -10.47
N ALA A 266 -23.20 -10.78 -10.93
CA ALA A 266 -24.25 -10.18 -10.11
C ALA A 266 -25.34 -11.17 -9.69
N ASN A 267 -25.66 -12.15 -10.55
CA ASN A 267 -26.63 -13.20 -10.25
C ASN A 267 -26.14 -14.22 -9.21
N GLN A 268 -24.82 -14.33 -9.01
CA GLN A 268 -24.24 -15.16 -7.95
C GLN A 268 -24.23 -14.45 -6.58
N LEU A 269 -24.42 -13.13 -6.54
CA LEU A 269 -24.41 -12.37 -5.30
C LEU A 269 -25.73 -12.56 -4.53
N THR A 270 -25.62 -12.85 -3.24
CA THR A 270 -26.77 -13.05 -2.34
C THR A 270 -26.92 -11.95 -1.30
N SER A 271 -25.99 -10.97 -1.26
CA SER A 271 -26.05 -9.85 -0.32
C SER A 271 -27.19 -8.87 -0.60
N ILE A 272 -27.51 -8.01 0.38
CA ILE A 272 -28.55 -6.96 0.25
C ILE A 272 -28.29 -5.99 -0.91
N MET A 273 -27.05 -5.84 -1.36
CA MET A 273 -26.68 -4.99 -2.50
C MET A 273 -26.87 -5.67 -3.85
N ALA A 274 -27.03 -6.99 -3.91
CA ALA A 274 -27.16 -7.73 -5.17
C ALA A 274 -28.29 -7.19 -6.05
N LYS A 275 -29.48 -6.93 -5.47
CA LYS A 275 -30.62 -6.35 -6.19
C LYS A 275 -30.30 -4.97 -6.78
N THR A 276 -29.57 -4.13 -6.06
CA THR A 276 -29.16 -2.79 -6.50
C THR A 276 -28.13 -2.88 -7.64
N THR A 277 -27.19 -3.82 -7.54
CA THR A 277 -26.20 -4.11 -8.58
C THR A 277 -26.88 -4.58 -9.87
N VAL A 278 -27.76 -5.58 -9.79
CA VAL A 278 -28.54 -6.09 -10.93
C VAL A 278 -29.39 -4.99 -11.58
N ARG A 279 -30.11 -4.18 -10.78
CA ARG A 279 -30.88 -3.05 -11.30
C ARG A 279 -30.01 -2.03 -12.03
N SER A 280 -28.78 -1.82 -11.57
CA SER A 280 -27.84 -0.88 -12.21
C SER A 280 -27.33 -1.42 -13.56
N LEU A 281 -27.10 -2.74 -13.65
CA LEU A 281 -26.77 -3.41 -14.92
C LEU A 281 -27.92 -3.35 -15.91
N GLN A 282 -29.16 -3.61 -15.46
CA GLN A 282 -30.35 -3.49 -16.32
C GLN A 282 -30.51 -2.07 -16.89
N LYS A 283 -30.26 -1.04 -16.08
CA LYS A 283 -30.25 0.36 -16.55
C LYS A 283 -29.14 0.63 -17.57
N LEU A 284 -27.98 0.01 -17.41
CA LEU A 284 -26.87 0.15 -18.35
C LEU A 284 -27.22 -0.51 -19.70
N LYS A 285 -27.84 -1.70 -19.67
CA LYS A 285 -28.31 -2.43 -20.85
C LYS A 285 -29.38 -1.68 -21.62
N ALA A 286 -30.31 -1.03 -20.92
CA ALA A 286 -31.37 -0.23 -21.54
C ALA A 286 -30.88 1.09 -22.19
N LYS A 287 -29.63 1.50 -21.94
CA LYS A 287 -29.00 2.70 -22.53
C LYS A 287 -28.10 2.39 -23.73
N LYS A 288 -27.93 1.11 -24.06
CA LYS A 288 -27.20 0.63 -25.23
C LYS A 288 -28.17 0.48 -26.40
#